data_AF-A0A2N9LQG1-F1
#
_entry.id   AF-A0A2N9LQG1-F1
#
_cell.length_a   1.000
_cell.length_b   1.000
_cell.length_c   1.000
_cell.angle_alpha   90.00
_cell.angle_beta   90.00
_cell.angle_gamma   90.00
#
_symmetry.space_group_name_H-M   'P 1'
#
loop_
_entity.id
_entity.type
_entity.pdbx_description
1 polymer ?
#
loop_
_entity_poly.entity_id
_entity_poly.type
_entity_poly.pdbx_seq_one_letter_code
_entity_poly.pdbx_strand_id
1 'polypeptide(L)'
;MNFKLLIIGLLLGAIGGGCQGVPAQAPTTDASRNAAWTRAFAAPGPPSTSGMPIGQENRINMDARFASLLKESFPQKQWFWYDHWKLTPLPELMQVFMGVPGNAILDEDRYVSIDGCVPHDCDNRGMLWVDTRTDPAVIIFAGIDSITSNTTPSKSHLWIYTSEKLSWQKIPSPFLSSLHRWLVTIGTDPYAGTHGYRYNFSLATIVQPNGVMLDMGPEIFGLGATGSHASPGAGS
;
A
#
# COMPACT_ATOMS: atom_id res chain seq x y z
N MET A 1 -57.70 4.97 53.35
CA MET A 1 -57.85 3.79 54.23
C MET A 1 -56.86 2.74 53.79
N ASN A 2 -56.05 2.27 54.74
CA ASN A 2 -54.93 1.35 54.56
C ASN A 2 -55.37 -0.05 54.11
N PHE A 3 -54.66 -0.64 53.15
CA PHE A 3 -54.40 -2.08 53.16
C PHE A 3 -52.95 -2.33 52.77
N LYS A 4 -52.18 -2.81 53.76
CA LYS A 4 -50.87 -3.42 53.59
C LYS A 4 -51.07 -4.76 52.87
N LEU A 5 -50.29 -5.02 51.83
CA LEU A 5 -50.00 -6.38 51.41
C LEU A 5 -48.48 -6.60 51.42
N LEU A 6 -48.08 -7.54 52.25
CA LEU A 6 -46.73 -8.02 52.46
C LEU A 6 -46.41 -9.01 51.33
N ILE A 7 -45.34 -8.79 50.56
CA ILE A 7 -44.73 -9.84 49.74
C ILE A 7 -43.27 -9.98 50.18
N ILE A 8 -43.03 -11.12 50.82
CA ILE A 8 -41.72 -11.72 51.06
C ILE A 8 -41.38 -12.53 49.80
N GLY A 9 -40.18 -12.36 49.24
CA GLY A 9 -39.78 -13.21 48.11
C GLY A 9 -38.41 -12.92 47.51
N LEU A 10 -37.42 -13.66 48.01
CA LEU A 10 -36.16 -14.06 47.36
C LEU A 10 -35.15 -12.98 46.92
N LEU A 11 -34.06 -12.92 47.69
CA LEU A 11 -32.73 -12.66 47.15
C LEU A 11 -32.32 -13.80 46.21
N LEU A 12 -32.14 -13.48 44.93
CA LEU A 12 -31.26 -14.22 44.03
C LEU A 12 -30.12 -13.28 43.65
N GLY A 13 -28.95 -13.56 44.22
CA GLY A 13 -27.70 -12.96 43.79
C GLY A 13 -27.38 -13.45 42.38
N ALA A 14 -27.35 -12.53 41.42
CA ALA A 14 -26.68 -12.74 40.15
C ALA A 14 -25.41 -11.88 40.15
N ILE A 15 -24.30 -12.51 40.53
CA ILE A 15 -22.96 -11.97 40.24
C ILE A 15 -22.72 -12.27 38.75
N GLY A 16 -23.33 -11.46 37.89
CA GLY A 16 -23.03 -11.46 36.48
C GLY A 16 -21.73 -10.71 36.26
N GLY A 17 -20.61 -11.41 36.32
CA GLY A 17 -19.32 -10.95 35.81
C GLY A 17 -19.38 -10.80 34.29
N GLY A 18 -20.07 -9.76 33.83
CA GLY A 18 -20.04 -9.34 32.44
C GLY A 18 -18.71 -8.65 32.19
N CYS A 19 -17.79 -9.32 31.49
CA CYS A 19 -16.75 -8.63 30.74
C CYS A 19 -17.46 -7.70 29.76
N GLN A 20 -17.68 -6.44 30.15
CA GLN A 20 -18.03 -5.39 29.22
C GLN A 20 -16.81 -5.21 28.32
N GLY A 21 -16.87 -5.81 27.13
CA GLY A 21 -15.96 -5.47 26.05
C GLY A 21 -16.08 -3.98 25.81
N VAL A 22 -15.02 -3.25 26.10
CA VAL A 22 -14.90 -1.85 25.72
C VAL A 22 -15.10 -1.81 24.20
N PRO A 23 -16.11 -1.10 23.67
CA PRO A 23 -16.26 -0.96 22.24
C PRO A 23 -14.98 -0.31 21.72
N ALA A 24 -14.29 -0.98 20.80
CA ALA A 24 -13.11 -0.43 20.15
C ALA A 24 -13.52 0.93 19.55
N GLN A 25 -13.05 2.01 20.17
CA GLN A 25 -13.30 3.35 19.66
C GLN A 25 -12.69 3.43 18.27
N ALA A 26 -13.50 3.88 17.31
CA ALA A 26 -13.01 4.21 15.99
C ALA A 26 -11.79 5.12 16.17
N PRO A 27 -10.68 4.87 15.44
CA PRO A 27 -9.49 5.70 15.55
C PRO A 27 -9.86 7.18 15.35
N THR A 28 -9.28 8.06 16.16
CA THR A 28 -9.42 9.49 15.93
C THR A 28 -8.77 9.86 14.59
N THR A 29 -9.32 10.86 13.90
CA THR A 29 -8.80 11.36 12.61
C THR A 29 -7.32 11.72 12.70
N ASP A 30 -6.86 12.23 13.84
CA ASP A 30 -5.45 12.58 14.06
C ASP A 30 -4.54 11.34 14.14
N ALA A 31 -5.06 10.21 14.64
CA ALA A 31 -4.29 8.97 14.75
C ALA A 31 -4.13 8.25 13.40
N SER A 32 -5.04 8.47 12.43
CA SER A 32 -4.85 7.98 11.06
C SER A 32 -3.81 8.83 10.31
N ARG A 33 -3.87 10.16 10.42
CA ARG A 33 -3.14 11.11 9.55
C ARG A 33 -1.62 11.04 9.60
N ASN A 34 -1.00 10.80 10.76
CA ASN A 34 0.46 10.78 10.86
C ASN A 34 1.11 9.46 10.37
N ALA A 35 0.30 8.43 10.11
CA ALA A 35 0.69 7.09 9.64
C ALA A 35 1.83 6.40 10.44
N ALA A 36 2.25 6.94 11.59
CA ALA A 36 3.39 6.44 12.37
C ALA A 36 3.16 5.03 12.92
N TRP A 37 1.90 4.64 13.05
CA TRP A 37 1.44 3.33 13.46
C TRP A 37 1.78 2.21 12.46
N THR A 38 1.97 2.54 11.18
CA THR A 38 2.30 1.55 10.13
C THR A 38 3.63 0.83 10.40
N ARG A 39 4.57 1.52 11.08
CA ARG A 39 5.89 0.98 11.46
C ARG A 39 5.80 -0.30 12.31
N ALA A 40 4.75 -0.46 13.12
CA ALA A 40 4.57 -1.63 13.97
C ALA A 40 4.31 -2.93 13.19
N PHE A 41 3.97 -2.82 11.91
CA PHE A 41 3.66 -3.95 11.04
C PHE A 41 4.77 -4.24 10.03
N ALA A 42 5.71 -3.32 9.86
CA ALA A 42 6.77 -3.42 8.87
C ALA A 42 8.03 -4.08 9.46
N ALA A 43 8.71 -4.89 8.67
CA ALA A 43 9.99 -5.48 9.02
C ALA A 43 11.15 -4.55 8.61
N PRO A 44 12.27 -4.48 9.35
CA PRO A 44 13.43 -3.68 8.96
C PRO A 44 13.97 -4.07 7.57
N GLY A 45 14.27 -3.08 6.74
CA GLY A 45 14.81 -3.29 5.39
C GLY A 45 16.35 -3.32 5.30
N PRO A 46 16.90 -3.90 4.21
CA PRO A 46 16.27 -4.83 3.28
C PRO A 46 16.28 -6.26 3.85
N PRO A 47 15.34 -7.15 3.45
CA PRO A 47 15.33 -8.54 3.89
C PRO A 47 16.55 -9.25 3.28
N SER A 48 17.64 -9.32 4.05
CA SER A 48 18.79 -10.14 3.71
C SER A 48 18.53 -11.53 4.29
N THR A 49 18.41 -12.53 3.41
CA THR A 49 18.41 -13.96 3.73
C THR A 49 17.15 -14.56 4.40
N SER A 50 17.02 -15.87 4.21
CA SER A 50 16.02 -16.72 4.86
C SER A 50 16.12 -16.59 6.40
N GLY A 51 15.02 -16.20 7.05
CA GLY A 51 14.93 -16.10 8.52
C GLY A 51 14.73 -14.69 9.07
N MET A 52 14.73 -13.65 8.23
CA MET A 52 14.33 -12.30 8.64
C MET A 52 12.81 -12.20 8.87
N PRO A 53 12.34 -11.33 9.79
CA PRO A 53 10.92 -11.04 9.94
C PRO A 53 10.34 -10.58 8.60
N ILE A 54 9.20 -11.15 8.22
CA ILE A 54 8.40 -10.69 7.09
C ILE A 54 7.46 -9.60 7.64
N GLY A 55 7.31 -8.51 6.90
CA GLY A 55 6.29 -7.52 7.20
C GLY A 55 4.90 -8.11 7.15
N GLN A 56 3.93 -7.40 7.73
CA GLN A 56 2.56 -7.86 7.86
C GLN A 56 1.64 -6.91 7.09
N GLU A 57 1.79 -6.87 5.76
CA GLU A 57 0.99 -6.05 4.83
C GLU A 57 -0.50 -6.31 5.00
N ASN A 58 -0.88 -7.58 5.17
CA ASN A 58 -2.25 -8.00 5.37
C ASN A 58 -2.86 -7.42 6.66
N ARG A 59 -2.06 -7.32 7.73
CA ARG A 59 -2.50 -6.71 8.99
C ARG A 59 -2.60 -5.20 8.91
N ILE A 60 -1.73 -4.54 8.12
CA ILE A 60 -1.91 -3.11 7.82
C ILE A 60 -3.20 -2.90 7.05
N ASN A 61 -3.46 -3.71 6.02
CA ASN A 61 -4.66 -3.59 5.19
C ASN A 61 -5.96 -3.80 5.99
N MET A 62 -5.91 -4.64 7.03
CA MET A 62 -7.03 -4.87 7.97
C MET A 62 -7.11 -3.84 9.12
N ASP A 63 -6.13 -2.97 9.30
CA ASP A 63 -6.16 -1.96 10.37
C ASP A 63 -7.19 -0.88 10.06
N ALA A 64 -8.08 -0.58 11.00
CA ALA A 64 -9.15 0.40 10.80
C ALA A 64 -8.64 1.81 10.46
N ARG A 65 -7.41 2.16 10.84
CA ARG A 65 -6.78 3.45 10.51
C ARG A 65 -6.37 3.54 9.05
N PHE A 66 -6.11 2.41 8.39
CA PHE A 66 -5.58 2.38 7.03
C PHE A 66 -6.58 2.92 6.03
N ALA A 67 -7.84 2.47 6.10
CA ALA A 67 -8.89 2.95 5.22
C ALA A 67 -9.11 4.46 5.35
N SER A 68 -9.15 4.98 6.58
CA SER A 68 -9.27 6.41 6.84
C SER A 68 -8.08 7.19 6.29
N LEU A 69 -6.85 6.69 6.51
CA LEU A 69 -5.63 7.30 5.99
C LEU A 69 -5.69 7.44 4.46
N LEU A 70 -5.99 6.36 3.74
CA LEU A 70 -6.06 6.40 2.28
C LEU A 70 -7.15 7.36 1.78
N LYS A 71 -8.31 7.35 2.42
CA LYS A 71 -9.44 8.23 2.06
C LYS A 71 -9.10 9.71 2.24
N GLU A 72 -8.40 10.06 3.30
CA GLU A 72 -8.00 11.43 3.59
C GLU A 72 -6.83 11.89 2.72
N SER A 73 -5.91 10.97 2.38
CA SER A 73 -4.71 11.28 1.60
C SER A 73 -4.95 11.36 0.10
N PHE A 74 -5.95 10.66 -0.45
CA PHE A 74 -6.11 10.51 -1.90
C PHE A 74 -7.50 10.94 -2.40
N PRO A 75 -7.77 12.26 -2.51
CA PRO A 75 -9.04 12.77 -3.02
C PRO A 75 -9.21 12.64 -4.54
N GLN A 76 -8.14 12.38 -5.28
CA GLN A 76 -8.16 12.27 -6.74
C GLN A 76 -8.82 10.96 -7.22
N LYS A 77 -9.34 10.98 -8.45
CA LYS A 77 -9.86 9.79 -9.12
C LYS A 77 -8.71 8.94 -9.64
N GLN A 78 -8.93 7.62 -9.71
CA GLN A 78 -8.04 6.70 -10.43
C GLN A 78 -8.47 6.56 -11.89
N TRP A 79 -7.51 6.23 -12.76
CA TRP A 79 -7.69 6.16 -14.21
C TRP A 79 -7.07 4.92 -14.85
N PHE A 80 -6.55 4.00 -14.05
CA PHE A 80 -5.64 2.97 -14.54
C PHE A 80 -6.15 1.55 -14.38
N TRP A 81 -7.09 1.30 -13.48
CA TRP A 81 -7.58 -0.04 -13.25
C TRP A 81 -9.10 -0.08 -13.28
N TYR A 82 -9.63 -0.85 -14.23
CA TYR A 82 -11.05 -0.92 -14.52
C TYR A 82 -11.54 -2.34 -14.34
N ASP A 83 -12.27 -2.56 -13.26
CA ASP A 83 -12.71 -3.89 -12.83
C ASP A 83 -14.21 -4.05 -12.98
N HIS A 84 -14.64 -5.12 -13.65
CA HIS A 84 -16.05 -5.42 -13.93
C HIS A 84 -16.86 -4.20 -14.40
N TRP A 85 -16.28 -3.40 -15.31
CA TRP A 85 -16.90 -2.17 -15.85
C TRP A 85 -17.09 -1.03 -14.83
N LYS A 86 -16.29 -1.02 -13.76
CA LYS A 86 -16.36 -0.02 -12.69
C LYS A 86 -14.98 0.57 -12.39
N LEU A 87 -14.93 1.90 -12.35
CA LEU A 87 -13.80 2.61 -11.76
C LEU A 87 -14.03 2.69 -10.25
N THR A 88 -13.43 1.76 -9.51
CA THR A 88 -13.40 1.81 -8.04
C THR A 88 -12.67 3.09 -7.59
N PRO A 89 -13.19 3.84 -6.60
CA PRO A 89 -12.47 5.00 -6.07
C PRO A 89 -11.08 4.63 -5.56
N LEU A 90 -10.14 5.56 -5.70
CA LEU A 90 -8.71 5.29 -5.52
C LEU A 90 -8.35 4.71 -4.13
N PRO A 91 -8.90 5.20 -2.99
CA PRO A 91 -8.61 4.61 -1.69
C PRO A 91 -9.02 3.14 -1.55
N GLU A 92 -10.19 2.77 -2.09
CA GLU A 92 -10.64 1.38 -2.06
C GLU A 92 -9.83 0.53 -3.03
N LEU A 93 -9.44 1.07 -4.18
CA LEU A 93 -8.56 0.41 -5.13
C LEU A 93 -7.20 0.09 -4.50
N MET A 94 -6.59 1.05 -3.80
CA MET A 94 -5.31 0.84 -3.12
C MET A 94 -5.40 -0.30 -2.09
N GLN A 95 -6.49 -0.41 -1.33
CA GLN A 95 -6.68 -1.54 -0.40
C GLN A 95 -6.73 -2.89 -1.12
N VAL A 96 -7.36 -2.95 -2.30
CA VAL A 96 -7.38 -4.17 -3.13
C VAL A 96 -5.96 -4.52 -3.57
N PHE A 97 -5.17 -3.54 -3.98
CA PHE A 97 -3.77 -3.74 -4.39
C PHE A 97 -2.85 -4.14 -3.24
N MET A 98 -3.16 -3.76 -1.99
CA MET A 98 -2.46 -4.23 -0.78
C MET A 98 -2.99 -5.61 -0.31
N GLY A 99 -3.43 -6.44 -1.26
CA GLY A 99 -3.79 -7.82 -1.04
C GLY A 99 -2.56 -8.73 -0.92
N VAL A 100 -2.81 -9.99 -0.56
CA VAL A 100 -1.76 -11.02 -0.44
C VAL A 100 -1.53 -11.74 -1.76
N PRO A 101 -0.29 -12.20 -2.03
CA PRO A 101 0.94 -11.98 -1.26
C PRO A 101 1.53 -10.57 -1.42
N GLY A 102 2.14 -10.06 -0.35
CA GLY A 102 2.91 -8.82 -0.37
C GLY A 102 3.97 -8.77 0.72
N ASN A 103 4.39 -7.57 1.11
CA ASN A 103 5.29 -7.35 2.26
C ASN A 103 5.15 -5.90 2.78
N ALA A 104 5.64 -5.67 3.99
CA ALA A 104 5.79 -4.34 4.57
C ALA A 104 7.22 -4.14 5.09
N ILE A 105 7.93 -3.15 4.56
CA ILE A 105 9.35 -2.90 4.87
C ILE A 105 9.50 -1.51 5.51
N LEU A 106 10.29 -1.42 6.57
CA LEU A 106 10.66 -0.20 7.27
C LEU A 106 12.12 0.15 6.96
N ASP A 107 12.32 1.23 6.21
CA ASP A 107 13.63 1.82 5.95
C ASP A 107 13.90 3.00 6.88
N GLU A 108 15.14 3.09 7.36
CA GLU A 108 15.65 4.23 8.12
C GLU A 108 14.80 4.62 9.35
N ASP A 109 14.07 3.65 9.91
CA ASP A 109 13.10 3.89 11.00
C ASP A 109 12.13 5.06 10.70
N ARG A 110 11.77 5.21 9.42
CA ARG A 110 10.96 6.34 8.93
C ARG A 110 10.06 5.98 7.76
N TYR A 111 10.57 5.29 6.76
CA TYR A 111 9.85 5.07 5.53
C TYR A 111 9.24 3.67 5.54
N VAL A 112 7.92 3.59 5.38
CA VAL A 112 7.24 2.30 5.25
C VAL A 112 6.85 2.09 3.80
N SER A 113 7.34 1.01 3.19
CA SER A 113 6.85 0.53 1.89
C SER A 113 5.96 -0.69 2.10
N ILE A 114 4.76 -0.68 1.55
CA ILE A 114 3.79 -1.78 1.61
C ILE A 114 3.50 -2.19 0.17
N ASP A 115 3.66 -3.45 -0.16
CA ASP A 115 3.30 -3.97 -1.49
C ASP A 115 2.31 -5.12 -1.40
N GLY A 116 1.71 -5.44 -2.54
CA GLY A 116 0.77 -6.55 -2.70
C GLY A 116 0.36 -6.76 -4.15
N CYS A 117 -0.62 -7.64 -4.34
CA CYS A 117 -1.35 -7.78 -5.59
C CYS A 117 -2.87 -7.76 -5.40
N VAL A 118 -3.56 -7.52 -6.51
CA VAL A 118 -4.99 -7.77 -6.63
C VAL A 118 -5.25 -9.28 -6.40
N PRO A 119 -6.21 -9.64 -5.52
CA PRO A 119 -6.56 -11.04 -5.28
C PRO A 119 -6.94 -11.76 -6.57
N HIS A 120 -6.36 -12.94 -6.78
CA HIS A 120 -6.52 -13.78 -7.98
C HIS A 120 -5.98 -13.20 -9.30
N ASP A 121 -5.33 -12.03 -9.26
CA ASP A 121 -4.76 -11.35 -10.43
C ASP A 121 -3.43 -10.67 -10.07
N CYS A 122 -2.42 -11.50 -9.75
CA CYS A 122 -1.13 -11.01 -9.28
C CYS A 122 -0.18 -10.50 -10.38
N ASP A 123 -0.68 -10.41 -11.62
CA ASP A 123 -0.09 -9.59 -12.67
C ASP A 123 -0.26 -8.09 -12.34
N ASN A 124 -1.35 -7.73 -11.64
CA ASN A 124 -1.65 -6.39 -11.18
C ASN A 124 -1.10 -6.16 -9.76
N ARG A 125 0.00 -5.41 -9.67
CA ARG A 125 0.73 -5.14 -8.42
C ARG A 125 0.82 -3.66 -8.11
N GLY A 126 0.93 -3.35 -6.82
CA GLY A 126 1.11 -2.00 -6.34
C GLY A 126 1.99 -1.92 -5.11
N MET A 127 2.51 -0.72 -4.87
CA MET A 127 3.30 -0.38 -3.69
C MET A 127 2.82 0.97 -3.14
N LEU A 128 2.53 1.04 -1.85
CA LEU A 128 2.46 2.28 -1.09
C LEU A 128 3.82 2.59 -0.46
N TRP A 129 4.20 3.85 -0.46
CA TRP A 129 5.33 4.38 0.29
C TRP A 129 4.83 5.49 1.21
N VAL A 130 5.26 5.47 2.46
CA VAL A 130 4.79 6.35 3.53
C VAL A 130 5.98 6.99 4.24
N ASP A 131 6.03 8.32 4.28
CA ASP A 131 6.89 9.07 5.21
C ASP A 131 6.17 9.22 6.56
N THR A 132 6.60 8.46 7.56
CA THR A 132 5.93 8.40 8.87
C THR A 132 6.33 9.52 9.84
N ARG A 133 7.19 10.46 9.41
CA ARG A 133 7.63 11.60 10.25
C ARG A 133 6.96 12.92 9.90
N THR A 134 6.09 12.97 8.90
CA THR A 134 5.32 14.17 8.57
C THR A 134 3.89 14.07 9.12
N ASP A 135 3.28 15.22 9.38
CA ASP A 135 1.87 15.31 9.77
C ASP A 135 1.18 16.42 8.94
N PRO A 136 0.26 16.08 8.01
CA PRO A 136 -0.12 14.73 7.63
C PRO A 136 1.03 13.94 6.98
N ALA A 137 0.93 12.61 7.00
CA ALA A 137 1.89 11.73 6.33
C ALA A 137 1.96 12.00 4.82
N VAL A 138 3.17 12.01 4.26
CA VAL A 138 3.36 12.01 2.81
C VAL A 138 3.27 10.56 2.33
N ILE A 139 2.37 10.31 1.39
CA ILE A 139 2.07 8.97 0.88
C ILE A 139 2.14 8.99 -0.65
N ILE A 140 2.79 7.99 -1.22
CA ILE A 140 2.88 7.77 -2.65
C ILE A 140 2.43 6.34 -2.95
N PHE A 141 1.47 6.19 -3.85
CA PHE A 141 1.07 4.89 -4.39
C PHE A 141 1.64 4.72 -5.80
N ALA A 142 2.32 3.62 -6.03
CA ALA A 142 2.77 3.17 -7.34
C ALA A 142 1.93 1.95 -7.76
N GLY A 143 1.33 2.01 -8.95
CA GLY A 143 0.61 0.90 -9.57
C GLY A 143 1.14 0.64 -10.97
N ILE A 144 1.14 -0.62 -11.39
CA ILE A 144 1.56 -1.00 -12.75
C ILE A 144 0.35 -1.49 -13.51
N ASP A 145 0.20 -1.00 -14.73
CA ASP A 145 -0.80 -1.49 -15.69
C ASP A 145 -0.14 -1.86 -17.03
N SER A 146 -0.76 -2.78 -17.76
CA SER A 146 -0.35 -3.14 -19.11
C SER A 146 -0.94 -2.15 -20.11
N ILE A 147 -0.09 -1.52 -20.90
CA ILE A 147 -0.54 -0.75 -22.05
C ILE A 147 -0.97 -1.76 -23.11
N THR A 148 -2.28 -1.88 -23.34
CA THR A 148 -2.84 -2.75 -24.38
C THR A 148 -2.18 -2.42 -25.71
N SER A 149 -1.33 -3.32 -26.18
CA SER A 149 -0.74 -3.25 -27.50
C SER A 149 -0.71 -4.66 -28.06
N ASN A 150 -1.05 -4.81 -29.34
CA ASN A 150 -0.87 -6.08 -30.06
C ASN A 150 0.61 -6.40 -30.32
N THR A 151 1.54 -5.71 -29.64
CA THR A 151 2.98 -5.86 -29.83
C THR A 151 3.59 -6.60 -28.64
N THR A 152 4.44 -7.58 -28.96
CA THR A 152 5.26 -8.31 -28.01
C THR A 152 6.69 -7.74 -28.02
N PRO A 153 7.31 -7.43 -26.86
CA PRO A 153 6.75 -7.55 -25.51
C PRO A 153 5.73 -6.43 -25.20
N SER A 154 4.77 -6.73 -24.32
CA SER A 154 3.81 -5.73 -23.83
C SER A 154 4.54 -4.57 -23.17
N LYS A 155 4.02 -3.36 -23.38
CA LYS A 155 4.51 -2.15 -22.72
C LYS A 155 3.77 -1.95 -21.40
N SER A 156 4.45 -1.38 -20.42
CA SER A 156 3.88 -1.12 -19.09
C SER A 156 3.76 0.38 -18.84
N HIS A 157 2.74 0.76 -18.10
CA HIS A 157 2.52 2.10 -17.57
C HIS A 157 2.74 2.08 -16.06
N LEU A 158 3.65 2.92 -15.58
CA LEU A 158 3.80 3.19 -14.15
C LEU A 158 2.90 4.36 -13.72
N TRP A 159 1.91 4.08 -12.90
CA TRP A 159 1.03 5.09 -12.30
C TRP A 159 1.52 5.48 -10.92
N ILE A 160 1.63 6.78 -10.65
CA ILE A 160 2.12 7.32 -9.37
C ILE A 160 1.09 8.30 -8.83
N TYR A 161 0.36 7.93 -7.79
CA TYR A 161 -0.57 8.81 -7.10
C TYR A 161 0.09 9.37 -5.84
N THR A 162 -0.04 10.67 -5.59
CA THR A 162 0.62 11.32 -4.44
C THR A 162 -0.41 11.99 -3.53
N SER A 163 -0.18 11.97 -2.22
CA SER A 163 -1.06 12.62 -1.23
C SER A 163 -0.86 14.14 -1.13
N GLU A 164 0.29 14.62 -1.59
CA GLU A 164 0.60 16.03 -1.73
C GLU A 164 1.17 16.33 -3.12
N LYS A 165 1.34 17.62 -3.45
CA LYS A 165 1.89 18.03 -4.74
C LYS A 165 3.37 17.64 -4.84
N LEU A 166 3.67 16.62 -5.65
CA LEU A 166 5.03 16.20 -5.93
C LEU A 166 5.62 16.97 -7.13
N SER A 167 6.86 17.43 -6.99
CA SER A 167 7.67 17.99 -8.09
C SER A 167 8.52 16.87 -8.69
N TRP A 168 8.39 16.62 -9.99
CA TRP A 168 9.16 15.59 -10.68
C TRP A 168 10.67 15.86 -10.67
N GLN A 169 11.09 17.11 -10.49
CA GLN A 169 12.50 17.49 -10.30
C GLN A 169 13.04 17.14 -8.90
N LYS A 170 12.16 16.82 -7.95
CA LYS A 170 12.49 16.62 -6.54
C LYS A 170 11.77 15.38 -5.98
N ILE A 171 11.84 14.28 -6.72
CA ILE A 171 11.32 13.00 -6.23
C ILE A 171 12.15 12.57 -5.00
N PRO A 172 11.52 12.20 -3.87
CA PRO A 172 12.25 11.77 -2.69
C PRO A 172 13.16 10.58 -3.00
N SER A 173 14.45 10.71 -2.72
CA SER A 173 15.40 9.60 -2.91
C SER A 173 14.99 8.33 -2.15
N PRO A 174 14.46 8.39 -0.90
CA PRO A 174 13.99 7.18 -0.22
C PRO A 174 12.80 6.49 -0.90
N PHE A 175 11.95 7.26 -1.59
CA PHE A 175 10.89 6.69 -2.43
C PHE A 175 11.48 5.95 -3.63
N LEU A 176 12.45 6.55 -4.34
CA LEU A 176 13.12 5.89 -5.47
C LEU A 176 13.81 4.58 -5.04
N SER A 177 14.50 4.57 -3.90
CA SER A 177 15.11 3.35 -3.34
C SER A 177 14.07 2.26 -3.08
N SER A 178 12.92 2.62 -2.50
CA SER A 178 11.81 1.69 -2.24
C SER A 178 11.21 1.16 -3.54
N LEU A 179 10.95 2.05 -4.50
CA LEU A 179 10.41 1.72 -5.82
C LEU A 179 11.33 0.75 -6.57
N HIS A 180 12.63 1.02 -6.62
CA HIS A 180 13.61 0.13 -7.27
C HIS A 180 13.66 -1.24 -6.59
N ARG A 181 13.70 -1.27 -5.26
CA ARG A 181 13.68 -2.54 -4.52
C ARG A 181 12.42 -3.34 -4.81
N TRP A 182 11.25 -2.70 -4.78
CA TRP A 182 9.98 -3.35 -5.10
C TRP A 182 9.99 -3.92 -6.53
N LEU A 183 10.37 -3.11 -7.53
CA LEU A 183 10.44 -3.53 -8.93
C LEU A 183 11.42 -4.71 -9.15
N VAL A 184 12.57 -4.71 -8.47
CA VAL A 184 13.49 -5.87 -8.48
C VAL A 184 12.82 -7.08 -7.86
N THR A 185 12.17 -6.93 -6.70
CA THR A 185 11.52 -8.03 -5.96
C THR A 185 10.44 -8.72 -6.80
N ILE A 186 9.56 -7.94 -7.42
CA ILE A 186 8.48 -8.48 -8.26
C ILE A 186 8.97 -8.97 -9.63
N GLY A 187 10.15 -8.50 -10.06
CA GLY A 187 10.82 -8.94 -11.28
C GLY A 187 11.66 -10.21 -11.12
N THR A 188 11.96 -10.62 -9.89
CA THR A 188 12.67 -11.87 -9.61
C THR A 188 11.70 -13.03 -9.37
N ASP A 189 11.93 -14.13 -10.08
CA ASP A 189 11.23 -15.42 -9.93
C ASP A 189 11.86 -16.17 -8.74
N PRO A 190 11.36 -15.97 -7.50
CA PRO A 190 10.32 -16.88 -6.98
C PRO A 190 9.40 -16.21 -5.94
N TYR A 191 8.79 -15.05 -6.21
CA TYR A 191 7.76 -14.51 -5.32
C TYR A 191 6.46 -15.33 -5.47
N ALA A 192 6.36 -16.44 -4.74
CA ALA A 192 5.12 -17.20 -4.49
C ALA A 192 4.17 -17.36 -5.70
N GLY A 193 4.70 -17.79 -6.86
CA GLY A 193 3.89 -18.10 -8.05
C GLY A 193 3.84 -17.01 -9.13
N THR A 194 4.62 -15.93 -9.03
CA THR A 194 4.76 -14.96 -10.11
C THR A 194 5.91 -15.28 -11.05
N HIS A 195 5.63 -15.39 -12.34
CA HIS A 195 6.64 -15.39 -13.39
C HIS A 195 7.41 -14.06 -13.32
N GLY A 196 8.74 -14.10 -13.20
CA GLY A 196 9.57 -12.89 -13.04
C GLY A 196 9.21 -11.80 -14.05
N TYR A 197 8.44 -10.79 -13.60
CA TYR A 197 7.87 -9.79 -14.49
C TYR A 197 8.96 -8.84 -14.94
N ARG A 198 9.25 -8.85 -16.23
CA ARG A 198 10.05 -7.80 -16.85
C ARG A 198 9.12 -6.72 -17.36
N TYR A 199 8.94 -5.67 -16.55
CA TYR A 199 8.17 -4.50 -16.97
C TYR A 199 8.96 -3.68 -17.98
N ASN A 200 8.38 -3.52 -19.16
CA ASN A 200 8.90 -2.63 -20.18
C ASN A 200 8.17 -1.30 -20.07
N PHE A 201 8.54 -0.49 -19.09
CA PHE A 201 7.91 0.81 -18.87
C PHE A 201 8.15 1.71 -20.08
N SER A 202 7.06 2.19 -20.70
CA SER A 202 7.14 3.18 -21.78
C SER A 202 6.52 4.53 -21.39
N LEU A 203 5.79 4.57 -20.28
CA LEU A 203 5.15 5.77 -19.76
C LEU A 203 5.11 5.69 -18.23
N ALA A 204 5.33 6.83 -17.59
CA ALA A 204 4.99 7.04 -16.19
C ALA A 204 4.09 8.28 -16.07
N THR A 205 3.09 8.22 -15.19
CA THR A 205 2.19 9.35 -14.92
C THR A 205 2.11 9.62 -13.44
N ILE A 206 2.43 10.86 -13.03
CA ILE A 206 2.15 11.34 -11.67
C ILE A 206 0.75 11.97 -11.67
N VAL A 207 -0.13 11.49 -10.81
CA VAL A 207 -1.46 12.05 -10.57
C VAL A 207 -1.46 12.77 -9.22
N GLN A 208 -1.49 14.09 -9.28
CA GLN A 208 -1.48 14.97 -8.12
C GLN A 208 -2.83 14.93 -7.37
N PRO A 209 -2.89 15.38 -6.10
CA PRO A 209 -4.13 15.40 -5.31
C PRO A 209 -5.29 16.16 -5.95
N ASN A 210 -4.99 17.20 -6.73
CA ASN A 210 -5.98 17.98 -7.46
C ASN A 210 -6.45 17.31 -8.78
N GLY A 211 -5.97 16.09 -9.07
CA GLY A 211 -6.26 15.34 -10.29
C GLY A 211 -5.43 15.75 -11.51
N VAL A 212 -4.49 16.71 -11.38
CA VAL A 212 -3.56 17.03 -12.47
C VAL A 212 -2.65 15.84 -12.74
N MET A 213 -2.62 15.42 -14.00
CA MET A 213 -1.73 14.37 -14.49
C MET A 213 -0.50 14.98 -15.13
N LEU A 214 0.66 14.43 -14.81
CA LEU A 214 1.94 14.76 -15.41
C LEU A 214 2.51 13.50 -16.03
N ASP A 215 2.49 13.43 -17.35
CA ASP A 215 3.12 12.34 -18.09
C ASP A 215 4.61 12.61 -18.23
N MET A 216 5.43 11.58 -18.04
CA MET A 216 6.87 11.64 -18.15
C MET A 216 7.45 10.31 -18.64
N GLY A 217 8.69 10.38 -19.11
CA GLY A 217 9.44 9.18 -19.40
C GLY A 217 9.83 8.44 -18.11
N PRO A 218 9.90 7.10 -18.15
CA PRO A 218 10.26 6.26 -17.00
C PRO A 218 11.66 6.55 -16.44
N GLU A 219 12.54 7.16 -17.24
CA GLU A 219 13.91 7.54 -16.86
C GLU A 219 13.96 8.54 -15.70
N ILE A 220 12.90 9.33 -15.48
CA ILE A 220 12.76 10.23 -14.33
C ILE A 220 12.77 9.43 -13.01
N PHE A 221 12.30 8.19 -13.04
CA PHE A 221 12.33 7.27 -11.90
C PHE A 221 13.57 6.37 -11.91
N GLY A 222 14.57 6.65 -12.74
CA GLY A 222 15.73 5.78 -12.94
C GLY A 222 15.39 4.45 -13.63
N LEU A 223 14.26 4.39 -14.34
CA LEU A 223 13.80 3.20 -15.05
C LEU A 223 14.15 3.37 -16.54
N GLY A 224 14.91 2.43 -17.09
CA GLY A 224 15.19 2.42 -18.53
C GLY A 224 14.12 1.66 -19.30
N ALA A 225 13.85 2.07 -20.55
CA ALA A 225 13.34 1.15 -21.55
C ALA A 225 14.36 0.00 -21.63
N THR A 226 13.98 -1.22 -21.26
CA THR A 226 14.92 -2.34 -21.20
C THR A 226 15.46 -2.65 -22.60
N GLY A 227 16.62 -2.08 -22.91
CA GLY A 227 17.57 -2.56 -23.89
C GLY A 227 18.86 -2.88 -23.15
N SER A 228 19.07 -4.17 -22.85
CA SER A 228 20.32 -4.77 -22.34
C SER A 228 20.93 -4.16 -21.07
N HIS A 229 20.58 -4.73 -19.90
CA HIS A 229 21.59 -4.88 -18.86
C HIS A 229 22.49 -6.05 -19.29
N ALA A 230 23.54 -5.75 -20.06
CA ALA A 230 24.63 -6.70 -20.26
C ALA A 230 25.25 -6.97 -18.90
N SER A 231 25.28 -8.25 -18.52
CA SER A 231 26.05 -8.74 -17.38
C SER A 231 27.52 -8.28 -17.55
N PRO A 232 28.20 -7.76 -16.52
CA PRO A 232 29.63 -7.51 -16.61
C PRO A 232 30.30 -8.87 -16.79
N GLY A 233 30.84 -9.11 -17.99
CA GLY A 233 31.61 -10.30 -18.29
C GLY A 233 32.73 -10.46 -17.26
N ALA A 234 32.79 -11.64 -16.66
CA ALA A 234 33.96 -12.09 -15.93
C ALA A 234 35.17 -12.02 -16.86
N GLY A 235 36.07 -11.08 -16.59
CA GLY A 235 37.39 -11.05 -17.20
C GLY A 235 38.19 -12.22 -16.67
N SER A 236 38.53 -13.14 -17.57
CA SER A 236 39.65 -14.08 -17.46
C SER A 236 40.98 -13.36 -17.59
#